data_AF-A0A9C9GRC1-F1
#
_entry.id   AF-A0A9C9GRC1-F1
#
_cell.length_a   1.000
_cell.length_b   1.000
_cell.length_c   1.000
_cell.angle_alpha   90.00
_cell.angle_beta   90.00
_cell.angle_gamma   90.00
#
_symmetry.space_group_name_H-M   'P 1'
#
loop_
_entity.id
_entity.type
_entity.pdbx_description
1 polymer ?
#
loop_
_entity_poly.entity_id
_entity_poly.type
_entity_poly.pdbx_seq_one_letter_code
_entity_poly.pdbx_strand_id
1 'polypeptide(L)'
;MGIKDKKAMKAASEAMEEALAKFQTACGNDGSSCEIDWSNWDNYDYDKMSGSRPKEDVIESAGTLLSDVIGEMATLCSDEDYKEELATITKIAVTGKEDQDSMYVDFALDGTTLNLALNADAFGSWKNADLLKEVWD
;
A
#
# COMPACT_ATOMS: atom_id res chain seq x y z
N MET A 1 18.46 -6.50 9.58
CA MET A 1 17.24 -7.26 9.20
C MET A 1 17.43 -8.76 9.40
N GLY A 2 16.57 -9.37 10.22
CA GLY A 2 16.61 -10.80 10.57
C GLY A 2 15.90 -11.72 9.56
N ILE A 3 15.94 -13.04 9.79
CA ILE A 3 15.26 -14.02 8.93
C ILE A 3 13.73 -13.88 8.97
N LYS A 4 13.16 -13.52 10.13
CA LYS A 4 11.71 -13.32 10.28
C LYS A 4 11.22 -12.14 9.45
N ASP A 5 11.88 -10.98 9.58
CA ASP A 5 11.59 -9.78 8.79
C ASP A 5 11.61 -10.09 7.29
N LYS A 6 12.63 -10.81 6.81
CA LYS A 6 12.73 -11.20 5.39
C LYS A 6 11.56 -12.08 4.92
N LYS A 7 11.05 -12.96 5.79
CA LYS A 7 9.87 -13.77 5.49
C LYS A 7 8.60 -12.93 5.45
N ALA A 8 8.44 -12.02 6.40
CA ALA A 8 7.33 -11.08 6.44
C ALA A 8 7.29 -10.18 5.19
N MET A 9 8.43 -9.60 4.80
CA MET A 9 8.54 -8.79 3.58
C MET A 9 8.18 -9.59 2.34
N LYS A 10 8.64 -10.85 2.26
CA LYS A 10 8.31 -11.73 1.15
C LYS A 10 6.80 -12.01 1.10
N ALA A 11 6.17 -12.33 2.23
CA ALA A 11 4.73 -12.56 2.30
C ALA A 11 3.93 -11.30 1.92
N ALA A 12 4.38 -10.12 2.36
CA ALA A 12 3.80 -8.84 1.96
C ALA A 12 3.91 -8.60 0.45
N SER A 13 5.07 -8.89 -0.15
CA SER A 13 5.25 -8.79 -1.60
C SER A 13 4.35 -9.78 -2.37
N GLU A 14 4.22 -11.03 -1.92
CA GLU A 14 3.32 -12.01 -2.53
C GLU A 14 1.85 -11.55 -2.47
N ALA A 15 1.39 -11.05 -1.31
CA ALA A 15 0.04 -10.53 -1.15
C ALA A 15 -0.23 -9.27 -2.01
N MET A 16 0.79 -8.44 -2.17
CA MET A 16 0.75 -7.26 -3.05
C MET A 16 0.66 -7.68 -4.52
N GLU A 17 1.47 -8.65 -4.96
CA GLU A 17 1.43 -9.14 -6.35
C GLU A 17 0.06 -9.77 -6.69
N GLU A 18 -0.53 -10.50 -5.76
CA GLU A 18 -1.89 -11.04 -5.92
C GLU A 18 -2.96 -9.95 -6.03
N ALA A 19 -2.86 -8.89 -5.22
CA ALA A 19 -3.78 -7.76 -5.29
C ALA A 19 -3.57 -6.96 -6.58
N LEU A 20 -2.32 -6.75 -6.99
CA LEU A 20 -1.97 -6.05 -8.22
C LEU A 20 -2.54 -6.79 -9.43
N ALA A 21 -2.44 -8.11 -9.50
CA ALA A 21 -3.03 -8.89 -10.59
C ALA A 21 -4.55 -8.70 -10.70
N LYS A 22 -5.26 -8.59 -9.56
CA LYS A 22 -6.70 -8.29 -9.55
C LYS A 22 -7.00 -6.88 -10.04
N PHE A 23 -6.21 -5.90 -9.61
CA PHE A 23 -6.29 -4.52 -10.08
C PHE A 23 -6.06 -4.42 -11.59
N GLN A 24 -4.97 -5.02 -12.10
CA GLN A 24 -4.66 -5.06 -13.52
C GLN A 24 -5.83 -5.64 -14.33
N THR A 25 -6.40 -6.76 -13.86
CA THR A 25 -7.55 -7.41 -14.49
C THR A 25 -8.80 -6.53 -14.47
N ALA A 26 -9.11 -5.89 -13.34
CA ALA A 26 -10.32 -5.08 -13.18
C ALA A 26 -10.27 -3.78 -13.99
N CYS A 27 -9.09 -3.17 -14.07
CA CYS A 27 -8.89 -1.84 -14.65
C CYS A 27 -8.36 -1.89 -16.09
N GLY A 28 -8.02 -3.08 -16.62
CA GLY A 28 -7.39 -3.23 -17.94
C GLY A 28 -5.96 -2.66 -17.98
N ASN A 29 -5.25 -2.74 -16.86
CA ASN A 29 -3.95 -2.08 -16.65
C ASN A 29 -2.80 -3.09 -16.58
N ASP A 30 -2.65 -3.90 -17.63
CA ASP A 30 -1.69 -5.03 -17.68
C ASP A 30 -0.21 -4.63 -17.59
N GLY A 31 0.10 -3.32 -17.67
CA GLY A 31 1.47 -2.79 -17.64
C GLY A 31 1.92 -2.18 -16.32
N SER A 32 1.02 -2.08 -15.33
CA SER A 32 1.34 -1.46 -14.04
C SER A 32 2.30 -2.33 -13.21
N SER A 33 3.31 -1.72 -12.60
CA SER A 33 4.18 -2.37 -11.61
C SER A 33 3.95 -1.82 -10.21
N CYS A 34 4.31 -2.59 -9.18
CA CYS A 34 4.28 -2.13 -7.80
C CYS A 34 5.60 -2.47 -7.11
N GLU A 35 6.18 -1.49 -6.42
CA GLU A 35 7.48 -1.61 -5.75
C GLU A 35 7.36 -1.09 -4.31
N ILE A 36 7.90 -1.84 -3.34
CA ILE A 36 7.89 -1.48 -1.92
C ILE A 36 9.31 -1.09 -1.49
N ASP A 37 9.48 0.16 -1.06
CA ASP A 37 10.67 0.63 -0.37
C ASP A 37 10.54 0.38 1.14
N TRP A 38 11.28 -0.62 1.60
CA TRP A 38 11.29 -1.02 3.01
C TRP A 38 12.22 -0.19 3.91
N SER A 39 12.92 0.81 3.36
CA SER A 39 13.96 1.57 4.06
C SER A 39 13.45 2.23 5.35
N ASN A 40 12.23 2.78 5.35
CA ASN A 40 11.66 3.44 6.53
C ASN A 40 11.35 2.46 7.67
N TRP A 41 11.00 1.21 7.37
CA TRP A 41 10.80 0.18 8.40
C TRP A 41 12.07 -0.18 9.16
N ASP A 42 13.26 0.10 8.65
CA ASP A 42 14.49 -0.10 9.43
C ASP A 42 14.70 0.95 10.52
N ASN A 43 14.03 2.09 10.44
CA ASN A 43 14.28 3.26 11.31
C ASN A 43 13.20 3.47 12.39
N TYR A 44 12.16 2.65 12.39
CA TYR A 44 11.03 2.78 13.31
C TYR A 44 11.34 2.41 14.75
N ASP A 45 10.74 3.15 15.68
CA ASP A 45 10.70 2.81 17.10
C ASP A 45 9.52 1.87 17.38
N TYR A 46 9.76 0.57 17.25
CA TYR A 46 8.74 -0.48 17.41
C TYR A 46 8.17 -0.57 18.83
N ASP A 47 8.92 -0.12 19.83
CA ASP A 47 8.46 -0.14 21.23
C ASP A 47 7.35 0.89 21.46
N LYS A 48 7.31 1.95 20.66
CA LYS A 48 6.27 3.01 20.71
C LYS A 48 5.00 2.69 19.92
N MET A 49 5.05 1.69 19.04
CA MET A 49 3.88 1.26 18.28
C MET A 49 2.81 0.65 19.19
N SER A 50 1.56 0.69 18.74
CA SER A 50 0.43 0.16 19.48
C SER A 50 0.63 -1.32 19.82
N GLY A 51 0.76 -1.61 21.12
CA GLY A 51 0.99 -2.97 21.62
C GLY A 51 2.45 -3.45 21.56
N SER A 52 3.42 -2.55 21.32
CA SER A 52 4.87 -2.85 21.28
C SER A 52 5.18 -4.06 20.41
N ARG A 53 4.70 -4.01 19.17
CA ARG A 53 4.70 -5.14 18.24
C ARG A 53 6.11 -5.40 17.73
N PRO A 54 6.50 -6.67 17.56
CA PRO A 54 7.76 -6.99 16.94
C PRO A 54 7.72 -6.59 15.45
N LYS A 55 8.89 -6.27 14.91
CA LYS A 55 9.06 -5.75 13.55
C LYS A 55 8.41 -6.63 12.48
N GLU A 56 8.55 -7.95 12.60
CA GLU A 56 7.96 -8.89 11.65
C GLU A 56 6.44 -8.72 11.53
N ASP A 57 5.73 -8.56 12.64
CA ASP A 57 4.28 -8.45 12.68
C ASP A 57 3.83 -7.12 12.02
N VAL A 58 4.61 -6.06 12.23
CA VAL A 58 4.37 -4.75 11.63
C VAL A 58 4.53 -4.80 10.11
N ILE A 59 5.55 -5.48 9.62
CA ILE A 59 5.74 -5.71 8.17
C ILE A 59 4.60 -6.54 7.59
N GLU A 60 4.15 -7.58 8.29
CA GLU A 60 2.99 -8.38 7.86
C GLU A 60 1.72 -7.53 7.74
N SER A 61 1.47 -6.65 8.73
CA SER A 61 0.34 -5.71 8.70
C SER A 61 0.42 -4.70 7.55
N ALA A 62 1.62 -4.20 7.24
CA ALA A 62 1.83 -3.33 6.08
C ALA A 62 1.46 -4.06 4.78
N GLY A 63 1.78 -5.35 4.67
CA GLY A 63 1.37 -6.19 3.54
C GLY A 63 -0.15 -6.34 3.42
N THR A 64 -0.85 -6.56 4.55
CA THR A 64 -2.32 -6.58 4.57
C THR A 64 -2.91 -5.25 4.14
N LEU A 65 -2.45 -4.15 4.72
CA LEU A 65 -2.92 -2.80 4.40
C LEU A 65 -2.71 -2.47 2.91
N LEU A 66 -1.56 -2.81 2.35
CA LEU A 66 -1.28 -2.61 0.94
C LEU A 66 -2.19 -3.44 0.03
N SER A 67 -2.43 -4.70 0.40
CA SER A 67 -3.35 -5.58 -0.33
C SER A 67 -4.77 -5.02 -0.34
N ASP A 68 -5.23 -4.49 0.81
CA ASP A 68 -6.54 -3.85 0.93
C ASP A 68 -6.65 -2.60 0.06
N VAL A 69 -5.64 -1.72 0.10
CA VAL A 69 -5.59 -0.51 -0.74
C VAL A 69 -5.68 -0.85 -2.23
N ILE A 70 -4.87 -1.81 -2.70
CA ILE A 70 -4.89 -2.22 -4.11
C ILE A 70 -6.22 -2.93 -4.46
N GLY A 71 -6.81 -3.68 -3.52
CA GLY A 71 -8.13 -4.28 -3.68
C GLY A 71 -9.25 -3.24 -3.83
N GLU A 72 -9.15 -2.12 -3.13
CA GLU A 72 -10.06 -1.00 -3.30
C GLU A 72 -9.86 -0.28 -4.64
N MET A 73 -8.61 -0.10 -5.10
CA MET A 73 -8.35 0.38 -6.47
C MET A 73 -9.07 -0.50 -7.50
N ALA A 74 -8.98 -1.82 -7.35
CA ALA A 74 -9.69 -2.76 -8.24
C ALA A 74 -11.22 -2.60 -8.17
N THR A 75 -11.76 -2.31 -6.98
CA THR A 75 -13.19 -2.07 -6.78
C THR A 75 -13.65 -0.77 -7.45
N LEU A 76 -12.85 0.30 -7.33
CA LEU A 76 -13.13 1.60 -7.95
C LEU A 76 -13.21 1.53 -9.47
N CYS A 77 -12.51 0.59 -10.12
CA CYS A 77 -12.62 0.36 -11.56
C CYS A 77 -13.99 -0.18 -12.03
N SER A 78 -14.94 -0.40 -11.12
CA SER A 78 -16.35 -0.62 -11.48
C SER A 78 -17.09 0.68 -11.83
N ASP A 79 -16.51 1.83 -11.46
CA ASP A 79 -16.95 3.15 -11.87
C ASP A 79 -16.10 3.60 -13.06
N GLU A 80 -16.73 3.95 -14.18
CA GLU A 80 -16.01 4.22 -15.43
C GLU A 80 -15.13 5.48 -15.33
N ASP A 81 -15.53 6.49 -14.56
CA ASP A 81 -14.74 7.72 -14.41
C ASP A 81 -13.43 7.42 -13.66
N TYR A 82 -13.50 6.66 -12.55
CA TYR A 82 -12.30 6.24 -11.83
C TYR A 82 -11.48 5.21 -12.59
N LYS A 83 -12.11 4.36 -13.39
CA LYS A 83 -11.42 3.35 -14.19
C LYS A 83 -10.50 3.98 -15.24
N GLU A 84 -10.96 5.03 -15.93
CA GLU A 84 -10.14 5.75 -16.91
C GLU A 84 -8.88 6.32 -16.23
N GLU A 85 -9.04 6.97 -15.08
CA GLU A 85 -7.93 7.54 -14.32
C GLU A 85 -6.97 6.48 -13.77
N LEU A 86 -7.50 5.41 -13.17
CA LEU A 86 -6.71 4.30 -12.61
C LEU A 86 -5.97 3.51 -13.70
N ALA A 87 -6.50 3.44 -14.92
CA ALA A 87 -5.84 2.83 -16.06
C ALA A 87 -4.60 3.62 -16.53
N THR A 88 -4.47 4.91 -16.17
CA THR A 88 -3.28 5.70 -16.49
C THR A 88 -2.05 5.37 -15.63
N ILE A 89 -2.26 4.74 -14.47
CA ILE A 89 -1.19 4.43 -13.52
C ILE A 89 -0.29 3.35 -14.11
N THR A 90 0.97 3.66 -14.35
CA THR A 90 1.96 2.67 -14.81
C THR A 90 2.84 2.14 -13.67
N LYS A 91 2.86 2.84 -12.53
CA LYS A 91 3.66 2.47 -11.37
C LYS A 91 2.95 2.80 -10.07
N ILE A 92 3.01 1.87 -9.11
CA ILE A 92 2.64 2.07 -7.71
C ILE A 92 3.94 2.04 -6.89
N ALA A 93 4.32 3.17 -6.30
CA ALA A 93 5.50 3.28 -5.45
C ALA A 93 5.07 3.31 -3.99
N VAL A 94 5.47 2.31 -3.22
CA VAL A 94 5.05 2.14 -1.82
C VAL A 94 6.21 2.42 -0.89
N THR A 95 5.98 3.21 0.14
CA THR A 95 6.91 3.43 1.24
C THR A 95 6.16 3.47 2.57
N GLY A 96 6.89 3.51 3.67
CA GLY A 96 6.35 3.71 5.01
C GLY A 96 6.40 5.18 5.34
N LYS A 97 5.43 5.71 6.09
CA LYS A 97 5.45 7.11 6.52
C LYS A 97 6.65 7.36 7.43
N GLU A 98 7.31 8.51 7.27
CA GLU A 98 8.37 8.91 8.21
C GLU A 98 7.80 9.15 9.62
N ASP A 99 6.60 9.73 9.68
CA ASP A 99 5.85 9.94 10.91
C ASP A 99 5.01 8.69 11.28
N GLN A 100 5.30 8.12 12.45
CA GLN A 100 4.65 6.93 12.98
C GLN A 100 3.29 7.21 13.63
N ASP A 101 2.98 8.47 13.94
CA ASP A 101 1.72 8.85 14.60
C ASP A 101 0.57 9.03 13.59
N SER A 102 0.89 9.08 12.30
CA SER A 102 -0.10 9.35 11.25
C SER A 102 -0.92 8.10 10.93
N MET A 103 -2.22 8.14 11.25
CA MET A 103 -3.09 6.97 11.24
C MET A 103 -3.43 6.39 9.86
N TYR A 104 -3.41 7.22 8.81
CA TYR A 104 -3.95 6.86 7.49
C TYR A 104 -2.87 6.72 6.43
N VAL A 105 -3.20 5.98 5.36
CA VAL A 105 -2.36 5.92 4.16
C VAL A 105 -2.42 7.28 3.45
N ASP A 106 -1.27 7.80 3.04
CA ASP A 106 -1.23 8.96 2.14
C ASP A 106 -1.10 8.50 0.70
N PHE A 107 -1.79 9.23 -0.18
CA PHE A 107 -1.80 9.00 -1.61
C PHE A 107 -1.33 10.26 -2.32
N ALA A 108 -0.49 10.10 -3.34
CA ALA A 108 -0.10 11.21 -4.20
C ALA A 108 0.16 10.71 -5.63
N LEU A 109 -0.43 11.37 -6.62
CA LEU A 109 -0.21 11.05 -8.04
C LEU A 109 0.84 12.00 -8.63
N ASP A 110 1.93 11.43 -9.17
CA ASP A 110 2.94 12.15 -9.94
C ASP A 110 3.00 11.57 -11.36
N GLY A 111 2.33 12.26 -12.28
CA GLY A 111 2.13 11.76 -13.63
C GLY A 111 1.39 10.42 -13.63
N THR A 112 2.07 9.35 -14.02
CA THR A 112 1.54 7.98 -14.04
C THR A 112 2.00 7.13 -12.85
N THR A 113 2.61 7.75 -11.83
CA THR A 113 3.09 7.07 -10.62
C THR A 113 2.19 7.40 -9.43
N LEU A 114 1.51 6.40 -8.88
CA LEU A 114 0.79 6.51 -7.62
C LEU A 114 1.75 6.21 -6.46
N ASN A 115 2.03 7.22 -5.64
CA ASN A 115 2.83 7.08 -4.44
C ASN A 115 1.92 6.78 -3.25
N LEU A 116 2.24 5.69 -2.54
CA LEU A 116 1.53 5.24 -1.34
C LEU A 116 2.49 5.32 -0.15
N ALA A 117 2.11 6.07 0.88
CA ALA A 117 2.84 6.07 2.15
C ALA A 117 2.00 5.37 3.23
N LEU A 118 2.40 4.15 3.59
CA LEU A 118 1.70 3.31 4.55
C LEU A 118 1.98 3.75 5.98
N ASN A 119 0.93 3.81 6.80
CA ASN A 119 1.11 3.93 8.24
C ASN A 119 1.73 2.63 8.77
N ALA A 120 2.87 2.75 9.44
CA ALA A 120 3.60 1.64 10.03
C ALA A 120 2.85 0.95 11.18
N ASP A 121 1.99 1.66 11.91
CA ASP A 121 1.25 1.11 13.06
C ASP A 121 -0.17 0.67 12.70
N ALA A 122 -0.60 0.84 11.44
CA ALA A 122 -1.91 0.42 10.98
C ALA A 122 -1.93 -1.06 10.55
N PHE A 123 -3.02 -1.74 10.90
CA PHE A 123 -3.36 -3.08 10.41
C PHE A 123 -4.29 -3.05 9.18
N GLY A 124 -4.96 -1.92 8.97
CA GLY A 124 -6.00 -1.71 7.98
C GLY A 124 -6.55 -0.28 8.12
N SER A 125 -7.30 0.20 7.14
CA SER A 125 -7.91 1.52 7.19
C SER A 125 -9.24 1.51 6.45
N TRP A 126 -10.29 1.95 7.14
CA TRP A 126 -11.65 2.06 6.59
C TRP A 126 -11.83 3.29 5.68
N LYS A 127 -10.81 4.16 5.59
CA LYS A 127 -10.82 5.40 4.81
C LYS A 127 -10.07 5.28 3.49
N ASN A 128 -9.42 4.15 3.22
CA ASN A 128 -8.54 4.02 2.07
C ASN A 128 -9.26 4.38 0.77
N ALA A 129 -10.49 3.92 0.56
CA ALA A 129 -11.26 4.21 -0.64
C ALA A 129 -11.60 5.71 -0.78
N ASP A 130 -11.94 6.38 0.32
CA ASP A 130 -12.26 7.82 0.28
C ASP A 130 -11.00 8.65 0.03
N LEU A 131 -9.90 8.35 0.74
CA LEU A 131 -8.61 9.02 0.57
C LEU A 131 -7.99 8.78 -0.82
N LEU A 132 -8.23 7.61 -1.40
CA LEU A 132 -7.79 7.29 -2.75
C LEU A 132 -8.56 8.12 -3.78
N LYS A 133 -9.88 8.34 -3.60
CA LYS A 133 -10.66 9.19 -4.50
C LYS A 133 -10.21 10.66 -4.45
N GLU A 134 -9.84 11.14 -3.27
CA GLU A 134 -9.32 12.51 -3.07
C GLU A 134 -8.07 12.82 -3.91
N VAL A 135 -7.38 11.81 -4.47
CA VAL A 135 -6.27 12.01 -5.41
C VAL A 135 -6.71 12.70 -6.70
N TRP A 136 -7.98 12.52 -7.09
CA TRP A 136 -8.54 13.02 -8.35
C TRP A 136 -9.60 14.12 -8.17
N ASP A 137 -9.86 14.56 -6.92
CA ASP A 137 -10.72 15.70 -6.59
C ASP A 137 -9.95 17.04 -6.58
#